data_AF-A0A2U3QSU5-F1
#
_entry.id   AF-A0A2U3QSU5-F1
#
_cell.length_a   1.000
_cell.length_b   1.000
_cell.length_c   1.000
_cell.angle_alpha   90.00
_cell.angle_beta   90.00
_cell.angle_gamma   90.00
#
_symmetry.space_group_name_H-M   'P 1'
#
loop_
_entity.id
_entity.type
_entity.pdbx_description
1 polymer ?
#
loop_
_entity_poly.entity_id
_entity_poly.type
_entity_poly.pdbx_seq_one_letter_code
_entity_poly.pdbx_strand_id
1 'polypeptide(L)' 'MKNILKHAASLCNKKTSEISREDIQKIFDEIIKEKKNYVTANSILKHLSPIFNKAIDWRLLDKNPVYNKKAQARIKI' A
#
# COMPACT_ATOMS: atom_id res chain seq x y z
N MET A 1 0.19 11.42 -10.87
CA MET A 1 -0.91 11.24 -9.88
C MET A 1 -2.09 10.41 -10.38
N LYS A 2 -2.54 10.52 -11.65
CA LYS A 2 -3.76 9.83 -12.15
C LYS A 2 -3.83 8.29 -11.94
N ASN A 3 -2.70 7.58 -11.87
CA ASN A 3 -2.72 6.11 -11.72
C ASN A 3 -2.80 5.61 -10.27
N ILE A 4 -2.42 6.42 -9.27
CA ILE A 4 -2.41 6.00 -7.85
C ILE A 4 -3.84 5.77 -7.36
N LEU A 5 -4.72 6.72 -7.67
CA LEU A 5 -6.12 6.67 -7.28
C LEU A 5 -6.87 5.49 -7.92
N LYS A 6 -6.55 5.11 -9.16
CA LYS A 6 -7.18 3.97 -9.84
C LYS A 6 -6.97 2.67 -9.06
N HIS A 7 -5.74 2.40 -8.63
CA HIS A 7 -5.41 1.15 -7.93
C HIS A 7 -5.77 1.18 -6.45
N ALA A 8 -5.72 2.35 -5.81
CA ALA A 8 -6.08 2.51 -4.40
C ALA A 8 -7.59 2.75 -4.17
N ALA A 9 -8.40 2.93 -5.23
CA ALA A 9 -9.84 3.20 -5.11
C ALA A 9 -10.58 2.10 -4.32
N SER A 10 -10.13 0.85 -4.41
CA SER A 10 -10.69 -0.27 -3.65
C SER A 10 -10.56 -0.11 -2.14
N LEU A 11 -9.58 0.65 -1.67
CA LEU A 11 -9.39 0.97 -0.24
C LEU A 11 -10.38 2.02 0.25
N CYS A 12 -10.82 2.93 -0.62
CA CYS A 12 -11.72 4.03 -0.24
C CYS A 12 -13.10 3.54 0.23
N ASN A 13 -13.48 2.31 -0.15
CA ASN A 13 -14.74 1.69 0.26
C ASN A 13 -14.64 0.90 1.58
N LYS A 14 -13.45 0.85 2.19
CA LYS A 14 -13.19 0.13 3.44
C LYS A 14 -12.86 1.10 4.57
N LYS A 15 -13.19 0.74 5.81
CA LYS A 15 -12.69 1.50 6.97
C LYS A 15 -11.18 1.30 7.06
N THR A 16 -10.45 2.33 7.48
CA THR A 16 -9.00 2.28 7.67
C THR A 16 -8.56 1.12 8.58
N SER A 17 -9.35 0.80 9.61
CA SER A 17 -9.12 -0.31 10.55
C SER A 17 -9.31 -1.70 9.94
N GLU A 18 -10.00 -1.80 8.80
CA GLU A 18 -10.31 -3.05 8.09
C GLU A 18 -9.33 -3.31 6.94
N ILE A 19 -8.46 -2.34 6.62
CA ILE A 19 -7.47 -2.49 5.55
C ILE A 19 -6.37 -3.43 6.03
N SER A 20 -6.34 -4.60 5.40
CA SER A 20 -5.41 -5.68 5.71
C SER A 20 -4.13 -5.59 4.87
N ARG A 21 -3.13 -6.41 5.20
CA ARG A 21 -1.94 -6.56 4.36
C ARG A 21 -2.29 -7.14 3.00
N GLU A 22 -3.25 -8.05 2.97
CA GLU A 22 -3.72 -8.76 1.79
C GLU A 22 -4.32 -7.76 0.78
N ASP A 23 -5.02 -6.73 1.27
CA ASP A 23 -5.52 -5.64 0.44
C ASP A 23 -4.37 -4.84 -0.21
N ILE A 24 -3.34 -4.50 0.57
CA ILE A 24 -2.14 -3.80 0.05
C ILE A 24 -1.39 -4.66 -0.98
N GLN A 25 -1.26 -5.96 -0.71
CA GLN A 25 -0.58 -6.89 -1.62
C GLN A 25 -1.35 -7.03 -2.94
N LYS A 26 -2.68 -7.11 -2.89
CA LYS A 26 -3.53 -7.17 -4.10
C LYS A 26 -3.30 -5.95 -4.99
N ILE A 27 -3.26 -4.76 -4.41
CA ILE A 27 -2.97 -3.51 -5.14
C ILE A 27 -1.59 -3.57 -5.80
N PHE A 28 -0.58 -4.02 -5.05
CA PHE A 28 0.78 -4.18 -5.56
C PHE A 28 0.85 -5.15 -6.74
N ASP A 29 0.19 -6.30 -6.62
CA ASP A 29 0.15 -7.34 -7.66
C ASP A 29 -0.63 -6.88 -8.90
N GLU A 30 -1.73 -6.14 -8.75
CA GLU A 30 -2.48 -5.54 -9.85
C GLU A 30 -1.63 -4.55 -10.65
N ILE A 31 -0.84 -3.71 -9.96
CA ILE A 31 0.07 -2.75 -10.62
C ILE A 31 1.19 -3.48 -11.39
N ILE A 32 1.75 -4.54 -10.81
CA ILE A 32 2.76 -5.36 -11.49
C ILE A 32 2.16 -6.07 -12.69
N LYS A 33 0.95 -6.62 -12.57
CA LYS A 33 0.28 -7.36 -13.64
C LYS A 33 -0.06 -6.45 -14.82
N GLU A 34 -0.51 -5.22 -14.58
CA GLU A 34 -0.86 -4.29 -15.66
C GLU A 34 0.37 -3.75 -16.42
N LYS A 35 1.53 -3.56 -15.75
CA LYS A 35 2.65 -2.79 -16.35
C LYS A 35 4.07 -3.31 -16.11
N LYS A 36 4.25 -4.45 -15.42
CA LYS A 36 5.55 -4.90 -14.84
C LYS A 36 6.30 -3.77 -14.12
N ASN A 37 5.58 -2.77 -13.62
CA ASN A 37 6.14 -1.50 -13.19
C ASN A 37 6.32 -1.48 -11.67
N TYR A 38 7.37 -2.16 -11.24
CA TYR A 38 7.78 -2.22 -9.83
C TYR A 38 8.05 -0.84 -9.23
N VAL A 39 8.53 0.12 -10.03
CA VAL A 39 8.76 1.51 -9.59
C VAL A 39 7.45 2.16 -9.17
N THR A 40 6.39 2.00 -9.97
CA THR A 40 5.06 2.55 -9.67
C THR A 40 4.44 1.85 -8.46
N ALA A 41 4.58 0.52 -8.37
CA ALA A 41 4.07 -0.24 -7.24
C ALA A 41 4.73 0.19 -5.92
N ASN A 42 6.06 0.31 -5.91
CA ASN A 42 6.82 0.79 -4.75
C ASN A 42 6.52 2.26 -4.41
N SER A 43 6.29 3.11 -5.42
CA SER A 43 5.87 4.50 -5.19
C SER A 43 4.53 4.55 -4.46
N ILE A 44 3.56 3.72 -4.82
CA ILE A 44 2.26 3.65 -4.14
C ILE A 44 2.42 3.23 -2.68
N LEU A 45 3.22 2.20 -2.39
CA LEU A 45 3.51 1.80 -1.01
C LEU A 45 4.15 2.94 -0.19
N LYS A 46 5.06 3.71 -0.79
CA LYS A 46 5.67 4.89 -0.14
C LYS A 46 4.64 5.97 0.23
N HIS A 47 3.60 6.15 -0.58
CA HIS A 47 2.53 7.12 -0.31
C HIS A 47 1.51 6.61 0.71
N LEU A 48 1.20 5.31 0.72
CA LEU A 48 0.26 4.71 1.66
C LEU A 48 0.83 4.60 3.09
N SER A 49 2.13 4.32 3.21
CA SER A 49 2.79 4.14 4.51
C SER A 49 2.55 5.30 5.51
N PRO A 50 2.77 6.58 5.17
CA PRO A 50 2.54 7.69 6.11
C PRO A 50 1.07 7.86 6.50
N ILE A 51 0.11 7.52 5.63
CA ILE A 51 -1.33 7.59 5.94
C ILE A 51 -1.67 6.59 7.05
N PHE A 52 -1.19 5.35 6.93
CA PHE A 52 -1.42 4.33 7.94
C PHE A 52 -0.64 4.57 9.22
N ASN A 53 0.56 5.15 9.16
CA ASN A 53 1.26 5.59 10.37
C ASN A 53 0.44 6.66 11.10
N LYS A 54 -0.17 7.61 10.38
CA LYS A 54 -1.04 8.61 11.01
C LYS A 54 -2.27 8.00 11.66
N ALA A 55 -2.85 6.95 11.05
CA ALA A 55 -3.95 6.20 11.65
C ALA A 55 -3.54 5.48 12.94
N ILE A 56 -2.29 4.99 13.03
CA ILE A 56 -1.74 4.42 14.27
C ILE A 56 -1.56 5.50 15.33
N ASP A 57 -1.01 6.67 14.97
CA ASP A 57 -0.86 7.80 15.91
C ASP A 57 -2.22 8.20 16.53
N TRP A 58 -3.29 8.12 15.73
CA TRP A 58 -4.66 8.36 16.17
C TRP A 58 -5.34 7.17 16.84
N ARG A 59 -4.63 6.06 17.06
CA ARG A 59 -5.15 4.81 17.64
C ARG A 59 -6.35 4.23 16.90
N LEU A 60 -6.44 4.49 15.59
CA LEU A 60 -7.48 3.93 14.70
C LEU A 60 -7.06 2.57 14.13
N LEU A 61 -5.79 2.22 14.28
CA LEU A 61 -5.18 1.03 13.69
C LEU A 61 -3.98 0.61 14.54
N ASP A 62 -3.83 -0.70 14.79
CA ASP A 62 -2.75 -1.21 15.63
C ASP A 62 -1.41 -1.30 14.87
N LYS A 63 -1.46 -1.49 13.55
CA LYS A 63 -0.28 -1.76 12.73
C LYS A 63 -0.43 -1.31 11.30
N ASN A 64 0.66 -0.80 10.73
CA ASN A 64 0.71 -0.39 9.33
C ASN A 64 0.63 -1.62 8.38
N PRO A 65 -0.42 -1.74 7.54
CA PRO A 65 -0.60 -2.87 6.64
C PRO A 65 0.39 -2.86 5.46
N VAL A 66 1.04 -1.72 5.18
CA VAL A 66 2.12 -1.60 4.19
C VAL A 66 3.40 -2.28 4.67
N TYR A 67 3.52 -2.56 5.98
CA TYR A 67 4.74 -3.12 6.56
C TYR A 67 4.99 -4.56 6.08
N ASN A 68 5.95 -4.68 5.17
CA ASN A 68 6.44 -5.94 4.64
C ASN A 68 7.96 -6.05 4.90
N LYS A 69 8.37 -6.91 5.86
CA LYS A 69 9.80 -7.20 6.11
C LYS A 69 10.53 -7.70 4.86
N LYS A 70 9.82 -8.28 3.86
CA LYS A 70 10.41 -8.78 2.61
C LYS A 70 10.55 -7.72 1.50
N ALA A 71 9.83 -6.61 1.54
CA ALA A 71 9.89 -5.59 0.50
C ALA A 71 11.23 -4.83 0.50
N GLN A 72 11.86 -4.68 1.67
CA GLN A 72 13.20 -4.09 1.77
C GLN A 72 14.31 -5.01 1.23
N ALA A 73 14.14 -6.34 1.32
CA ALA A 73 15.13 -7.30 0.84
C ALA A 73 15.19 -7.47 -0.69
N ARG A 74 14.16 -7.02 -1.41
CA ARG A 74 14.09 -7.09 -2.90
C ARG A 74 14.55 -5.81 -3.59
N ILE A 75 14.79 -4.73 -2.87
CA ILE A 75 15.36 -3.48 -3.41
C ILE A 75 16.83 -3.45 -3.03
N LYS A 76 17.68 -4.16 -3.78
CA LYS A 76 19.07 -3.75 -3.95
C LYS A 76 19.09 -2.80 -5.15
N ILE A 77 19.41 -1.55 -4.87
CA ILE A 77 19.76 -0.52 -5.86
C ILE A 77 21.11 -0.91 -6.47
#